data_AF-A0A2W2DTT3-F1
#
_entry.id   AF-A0A2W2DTT3-F1
#
_cell.length_a   1.000
_cell.length_b   1.000
_cell.length_c   1.000
_cell.angle_alpha   90.00
_cell.angle_beta   90.00
_cell.angle_gamma   90.00
#
_symmetry.space_group_name_H-M   'P 1'
#
loop_
_entity.id
_entity.type
_entity.pdbx_description
1 polymer ?
#
loop_
_entity_poly.entity_id
_entity_poly.type
_entity_poly.pdbx_seq_one_letter_code
_entity_poly.pdbx_strand_id
1 'polypeptide(L)'
;MRTPERTSGAGVLRDVAAIGAAMLAVGASFGAMAVAAGLPGWAAVAMSMLVYAGGAQFMAVGLVAAGSPVAAVLAGLLLNARHLPFGLTLGDTIGRRLRHRLIGSHLMTDEATAFTLGRPAGAARRRAFWLAGILLFLAWNAGTVLGVLAGGVAGDPAALGLDAAFPAGLIALLLPTLRDRETRRVALAGAVVAVLTTPLLPAGLPVLLALAGPALLAVRQLRRRAPVADPAAGSPVTAEAAATGEAGASEARVTSEARVTSEARVTGEARVAGEAPVPVPADIAPADIAPADMVPAGRKEESC
;
A
#
# COMPACT_ATOMS: atom_id res chain seq x y z
N MET A 1 -22.48 21.68 -5.73
CA MET A 1 -21.85 20.43 -5.25
C MET A 1 -20.38 20.43 -5.64
N ARG A 2 -19.45 20.62 -4.69
CA ARG A 2 -18.00 20.54 -4.91
C ARG A 2 -17.55 19.13 -4.51
N THR A 3 -16.86 18.43 -5.40
CA THR A 3 -16.50 17.01 -5.29
C THR A 3 -15.47 16.77 -4.15
N PRO A 4 -15.71 15.78 -3.25
CA PRO A 4 -14.81 15.43 -2.13
C PRO A 4 -13.48 14.78 -2.54
N GLU A 5 -13.26 14.53 -3.84
CA GLU A 5 -11.99 14.01 -4.37
C GLU A 5 -10.82 15.00 -4.22
N ARG A 6 -11.10 16.31 -4.27
CA ARG A 6 -10.04 17.35 -4.26
C ARG A 6 -9.38 17.54 -2.89
N THR A 7 -10.12 17.31 -1.81
CA THR A 7 -9.60 17.38 -0.43
C THR A 7 -8.78 16.15 -0.05
N SER A 8 -8.96 15.02 -0.74
CA SER A 8 -8.24 13.77 -0.43
C SER A 8 -6.79 13.78 -0.94
N GLY A 9 -6.52 14.38 -2.11
CA GLY A 9 -5.19 14.38 -2.71
C GLY A 9 -4.17 15.27 -1.99
N ALA A 10 -4.60 16.44 -1.50
CA ALA A 10 -3.73 17.36 -0.77
C ALA A 10 -3.27 16.80 0.57
N GLY A 11 -4.14 16.07 1.28
CA GLY A 11 -3.78 15.36 2.52
C GLY A 11 -2.75 14.26 2.27
N VAL A 12 -2.98 13.43 1.24
CA VAL A 12 -2.02 12.36 0.87
C VAL A 12 -0.66 12.94 0.53
N LEU A 13 -0.61 14.01 -0.27
CA LEU A 13 0.66 14.64 -0.65
C LEU A 13 1.41 15.20 0.56
N ARG A 14 0.70 15.86 1.49
CA ARG A 14 1.29 16.37 2.73
C ARG A 14 1.86 15.25 3.59
N ASP A 15 1.14 14.15 3.74
CA ASP A 15 1.60 12.99 4.52
C ASP A 15 2.85 12.37 3.89
N VAL A 16 2.85 12.15 2.56
CA VAL A 16 4.03 11.62 1.85
C VAL A 16 5.19 12.60 1.93
N ALA A 17 4.95 13.91 1.81
CA ALA A 17 6.01 14.91 1.89
C ALA A 17 6.66 14.93 3.29
N ALA A 18 5.90 14.72 4.37
CA ALA A 18 6.46 14.60 5.70
C ALA A 18 7.38 13.37 5.83
N ILE A 19 6.97 12.21 5.27
CA ILE A 19 7.83 11.02 5.20
C ILE A 19 9.05 11.29 4.28
N GLY A 20 8.85 12.00 3.18
CA GLY A 20 9.89 12.40 2.24
C GLY A 20 10.95 13.28 2.87
N ALA A 21 10.58 14.23 3.73
CA ALA A 21 11.54 15.05 4.47
C ALA A 21 12.44 14.19 5.38
N ALA A 22 11.87 13.17 6.04
CA ALA A 22 12.66 12.20 6.79
C ALA A 22 13.58 11.38 5.87
N MET A 23 13.10 10.89 4.73
CA MET A 23 13.91 10.14 3.76
C MET A 23 15.04 10.98 3.16
N LEU A 24 14.83 12.27 2.96
CA LEU A 24 15.86 13.20 2.53
C LEU A 24 16.97 13.32 3.58
N ALA A 25 16.60 13.48 4.86
CA ALA A 25 17.58 13.54 5.94
C ALA A 25 18.38 12.24 6.06
N VAL A 26 17.73 11.08 6.03
CA VAL A 26 18.42 9.77 6.07
C VAL A 26 19.28 9.55 4.84
N GLY A 27 18.81 9.92 3.65
CA GLY A 27 19.58 9.86 2.41
C GLY A 27 20.83 10.74 2.49
N ALA A 28 20.74 11.94 3.07
CA ALA A 28 21.90 12.79 3.31
C ALA A 28 22.91 12.16 4.28
N SER A 29 22.44 11.52 5.35
CA SER A 29 23.31 10.74 6.24
C SER A 29 24.00 9.59 5.49
N PHE A 30 23.29 8.88 4.60
CA PHE A 30 23.89 7.85 3.75
C PHE A 30 24.98 8.40 2.85
N GLY A 31 24.71 9.48 2.12
CA GLY A 31 25.68 10.09 1.21
C GLY A 31 26.95 10.55 1.93
N ALA A 32 26.79 11.21 3.08
CA ALA A 32 27.91 11.66 3.90
C ALA A 32 28.72 10.47 4.45
N MET A 33 28.05 9.44 4.98
CA MET A 33 28.72 8.26 5.50
C MET A 33 29.44 7.43 4.42
N ALA A 34 28.89 7.36 3.20
CA ALA A 34 29.55 6.65 2.12
C ALA A 34 30.88 7.32 1.73
N VAL A 35 30.90 8.65 1.61
CA VAL A 35 32.12 9.42 1.33
C VAL A 35 33.11 9.33 2.50
N ALA A 36 32.61 9.43 3.74
CA ALA A 36 33.38 9.24 4.96
C ALA A 36 34.09 7.87 5.02
N ALA A 37 33.42 6.82 4.54
CA ALA A 37 33.97 5.47 4.44
C ALA A 37 34.93 5.27 3.25
N GLY A 38 35.25 6.33 2.52
CA GLY A 38 36.18 6.31 1.38
C GLY A 38 35.55 5.89 0.05
N LEU A 39 34.22 5.72 -0.05
CA LEU A 39 33.59 5.46 -1.33
C LEU A 39 33.57 6.75 -2.16
N PRO A 40 33.82 6.67 -3.48
CA PRO A 40 33.69 7.85 -4.33
C PRO A 40 32.21 8.27 -4.40
N GLY A 41 31.97 9.59 -4.38
CA GLY A 41 30.61 10.14 -4.32
C GLY A 41 29.68 9.65 -5.44
N TRP A 42 30.21 9.44 -6.65
CA TRP A 42 29.44 8.89 -7.77
C TRP A 42 28.96 7.45 -7.49
N ALA A 43 29.74 6.64 -6.77
CA ALA A 43 29.34 5.27 -6.41
C ALA A 43 28.23 5.29 -5.36
N ALA A 44 28.27 6.23 -4.41
CA ALA A 44 27.17 6.43 -3.46
C ALA A 44 25.86 6.82 -4.17
N VAL A 45 25.93 7.77 -5.11
CA VAL A 45 24.77 8.18 -5.92
C VAL A 45 24.26 7.04 -6.81
N ALA A 46 25.16 6.32 -7.48
CA ALA A 46 24.80 5.16 -8.31
C ALA A 46 24.12 4.07 -7.47
N MET A 47 24.64 3.78 -6.28
CA MET A 47 24.04 2.82 -5.37
C MET A 47 22.65 3.27 -4.90
N SER A 48 22.48 4.57 -4.62
CA SER A 48 21.19 5.17 -4.27
C SER A 48 20.14 5.06 -5.38
N MET A 49 20.53 5.24 -6.63
CA MET A 49 19.63 5.14 -7.77
C MET A 49 19.31 3.70 -8.16
N LEU A 50 20.31 2.81 -8.16
CA LEU A 50 20.16 1.45 -8.71
C LEU A 50 19.69 0.44 -7.67
N VAL A 51 20.21 0.53 -6.44
CA VAL A 51 19.85 -0.41 -5.36
C VAL A 51 18.62 0.10 -4.63
N TYR A 52 18.58 1.41 -4.32
CA TYR A 52 17.48 2.09 -3.63
C TYR A 52 16.91 1.26 -2.46
N ALA A 53 17.78 0.93 -1.50
CA ALA A 53 17.44 0.12 -0.35
C ALA A 53 18.28 0.55 0.86
N GLY A 54 17.82 1.58 1.56
CA GLY A 54 18.60 2.29 2.57
C GLY A 54 19.34 1.37 3.55
N GLY A 55 18.64 0.43 4.18
CA GLY A 55 19.27 -0.52 5.12
C GLY A 55 20.39 -1.35 4.50
N ALA A 56 20.22 -1.82 3.27
CA ALA A 56 21.23 -2.60 2.56
C ALA A 56 22.40 -1.72 2.11
N GLN A 57 22.14 -0.46 1.75
CA GLN A 57 23.18 0.50 1.38
C GLN A 57 24.08 0.86 2.55
N PHE A 58 23.51 1.12 3.73
CA PHE A 58 24.29 1.38 4.94
C PHE A 58 25.13 0.16 5.35
N MET A 59 24.53 -1.04 5.28
CA MET A 59 25.24 -2.29 5.54
C MET A 59 26.38 -2.52 4.53
N ALA A 60 26.13 -2.24 3.24
CA ALA A 60 27.10 -2.41 2.19
C ALA A 60 28.31 -1.49 2.36
N VAL A 61 28.10 -0.22 2.74
CA VAL A 61 29.21 0.71 3.04
C VAL A 61 30.13 0.13 4.12
N GLY A 62 29.57 -0.38 5.22
CA GLY A 62 30.37 -0.98 6.30
C GLY A 62 31.17 -2.21 5.85
N LEU A 63 30.56 -3.12 5.08
CA LEU A 63 31.24 -4.33 4.60
C LEU A 63 32.28 -4.04 3.51
N VAL A 64 32.02 -3.07 2.63
CA VAL A 64 32.99 -2.62 1.62
C VAL A 64 34.18 -1.96 2.32
N ALA A 65 33.95 -1.11 3.32
CA ALA A 65 35.02 -0.51 4.13
C ALA A 65 35.84 -1.56 4.90
N ALA A 66 35.21 -2.67 5.31
CA ALA A 66 35.89 -3.83 5.90
C ALA A 66 36.61 -4.72 4.87
N GLY A 67 36.66 -4.34 3.60
CA GLY A 67 37.39 -5.06 2.54
C GLY A 67 36.64 -6.26 1.95
N SER A 68 35.33 -6.39 2.18
CA SER A 68 34.54 -7.53 1.71
C SER A 68 33.32 -7.11 0.85
N PRO A 69 33.55 -6.67 -0.40
CA PRO A 69 32.47 -6.25 -1.30
C PRO A 69 31.52 -7.39 -1.69
N VAL A 70 32.01 -8.63 -1.77
CA VAL A 70 31.16 -9.80 -2.05
C VAL A 70 30.19 -10.04 -0.89
N ALA A 71 30.68 -9.96 0.35
CA ALA A 71 29.82 -10.08 1.52
C ALA A 71 28.80 -8.93 1.58
N ALA A 72 29.17 -7.71 1.16
CA ALA A 72 28.24 -6.58 1.09
C ALA A 72 27.05 -6.87 0.17
N VAL A 73 27.29 -7.47 -1.00
CA VAL A 73 26.24 -7.88 -1.94
C VAL A 73 25.36 -8.96 -1.33
N LEU A 74 25.96 -10.02 -0.77
CA LEU A 74 25.21 -11.14 -0.17
C LEU A 74 24.37 -10.69 1.03
N ALA A 75 24.96 -9.90 1.93
CA ALA A 75 24.27 -9.36 3.09
C ALA A 75 23.15 -8.39 2.69
N GLY A 76 23.40 -7.55 1.67
CA GLY A 76 22.40 -6.65 1.11
C GLY A 76 21.22 -7.39 0.47
N LEU A 77 21.47 -8.44 -0.32
CA LEU A 77 20.44 -9.30 -0.89
C LEU A 77 19.61 -9.97 0.21
N LEU A 78 20.29 -10.48 1.22
CA LEU A 78 19.66 -11.19 2.31
C LEU A 78 18.81 -10.25 3.19
N LEU A 79 19.32 -9.07 3.50
CA LEU A 79 18.55 -8.04 4.19
C LEU A 79 17.32 -7.64 3.38
N ASN A 80 17.47 -7.51 2.06
CA ASN A 80 16.38 -7.14 1.15
C ASN A 80 15.34 -8.23 0.94
N ALA A 81 15.63 -9.49 1.26
CA ALA A 81 14.62 -10.57 1.21
C ALA A 81 13.39 -10.26 2.09
N ARG A 82 13.52 -9.35 3.07
CA ARG A 82 12.38 -8.81 3.84
C ARG A 82 11.30 -8.12 3.00
N HIS A 83 11.61 -7.70 1.76
CA HIS A 83 10.66 -7.07 0.85
C HIS A 83 9.80 -8.08 0.07
N LEU A 84 10.16 -9.38 0.08
CA LEU A 84 9.41 -10.40 -0.65
C LEU A 84 7.93 -10.49 -0.19
N PRO A 85 7.60 -10.49 1.13
CA PRO A 85 6.22 -10.47 1.57
C PRO A 85 5.45 -9.23 1.10
N PHE A 86 6.10 -8.07 0.99
CA PHE A 86 5.46 -6.85 0.50
C PHE A 86 5.04 -7.00 -0.96
N GLY A 87 5.91 -7.59 -1.79
CA GLY A 87 5.61 -7.88 -3.18
C GLY A 87 4.38 -8.79 -3.35
N LEU A 88 4.19 -9.77 -2.46
CA LEU A 88 2.99 -10.62 -2.43
C LEU A 88 1.73 -9.83 -2.06
N THR A 89 1.83 -8.92 -1.10
CA THR A 89 0.67 -8.11 -0.66
C THR A 89 0.31 -6.95 -1.60
N LEU A 90 1.29 -6.35 -2.27
CA LEU A 90 1.11 -5.18 -3.13
C LEU A 90 0.96 -5.51 -4.62
N GLY A 91 1.07 -6.79 -5.01
CA GLY A 91 1.02 -7.21 -6.42
C GLY A 91 -0.15 -6.61 -7.20
N ASP A 92 -1.36 -6.69 -6.67
CA ASP A 92 -2.56 -6.13 -7.30
C ASP A 92 -2.61 -4.59 -7.27
N THR A 93 -1.94 -3.98 -6.30
CA THR A 93 -1.88 -2.53 -6.14
C THR A 93 -0.93 -1.89 -7.16
N ILE A 94 0.24 -2.48 -7.39
CA ILE A 94 1.27 -1.97 -8.32
C ILE A 94 0.75 -1.98 -9.77
N GLY A 95 0.02 -3.04 -10.13
CA GLY A 95 -0.62 -3.22 -11.42
C GLY A 95 -0.06 -4.39 -12.23
N ARG A 96 -0.83 -4.83 -13.24
CA ARG A 96 -0.59 -6.10 -13.94
C ARG A 96 0.44 -6.04 -15.08
N ARG A 97 0.75 -4.84 -15.59
CA ARG A 97 1.71 -4.67 -16.71
C ARG A 97 3.14 -4.87 -16.20
N LEU A 98 3.99 -5.58 -16.97
CA LEU A 98 5.38 -5.86 -16.58
C LEU A 98 6.15 -4.59 -16.20
N ARG A 99 6.04 -3.52 -16.98
CA ARG A 99 6.67 -2.23 -16.68
C ARG A 99 6.28 -1.67 -15.31
N HIS A 100 5.00 -1.79 -14.92
CA HIS A 100 4.53 -1.31 -13.62
C HIS A 100 5.06 -2.21 -12.51
N ARG A 101 5.15 -3.52 -12.73
CA ARG A 101 5.75 -4.47 -11.78
C ARG A 101 7.22 -4.18 -11.55
N LEU A 102 8.00 -3.93 -12.61
CA LEU A 102 9.44 -3.63 -12.51
C LEU A 102 9.71 -2.30 -11.82
N ILE A 103 9.07 -1.22 -12.27
CA ILE A 103 9.25 0.10 -11.65
C ILE A 103 8.67 0.10 -10.24
N GLY A 104 7.50 -0.50 -10.04
CA GLY A 104 6.86 -0.60 -8.73
C GLY A 104 7.69 -1.42 -7.75
N SER A 105 8.28 -2.54 -8.17
CA SER A 105 9.18 -3.31 -7.30
C SER A 105 10.43 -2.53 -6.93
N HIS A 106 10.96 -1.73 -7.85
CA HIS A 106 12.11 -0.88 -7.56
C HIS A 106 11.74 0.25 -6.58
N LEU A 107 10.58 0.89 -6.73
CA LEU A 107 10.11 1.96 -5.83
C LEU A 107 9.56 1.45 -4.48
N MET A 108 9.54 0.14 -4.26
CA MET A 108 8.95 -0.46 -3.06
C MET A 108 9.92 -0.39 -1.88
N THR A 109 9.57 0.42 -0.88
CA THR A 109 10.27 0.49 0.41
C THR A 109 9.33 0.12 1.56
N ASP A 110 9.88 -0.03 2.76
CA ASP A 110 9.11 -0.26 3.98
C ASP A 110 8.07 0.86 4.20
N GLU A 111 8.48 2.12 4.01
CA GLU A 111 7.66 3.32 4.21
C GLU A 111 6.58 3.45 3.14
N ALA A 112 6.94 3.28 1.86
CA ALA A 112 5.98 3.31 0.76
C ALA A 112 4.93 2.20 0.92
N THR A 113 5.36 1.02 1.38
CA THR A 113 4.48 -0.11 1.65
C THR A 113 3.54 0.15 2.82
N ALA A 114 4.07 0.57 3.97
CA ALA A 114 3.28 0.87 5.16
C ALA A 114 2.23 1.97 4.87
N PHE A 115 2.64 3.04 4.20
CA PHE A 115 1.75 4.12 3.79
C PHE A 115 0.63 3.65 2.85
N THR A 116 0.97 2.76 1.90
CA THR A 116 0.03 2.21 0.94
C THR A 116 -0.98 1.27 1.61
N LEU A 117 -0.51 0.36 2.46
CA LEU A 117 -1.37 -0.62 3.14
C LEU A 117 -2.29 0.04 4.16
N GLY A 118 -1.92 1.19 4.73
CA GLY A 118 -2.79 2.01 5.58
C GLY A 118 -3.99 2.63 4.86
N ARG A 119 -4.07 2.55 3.52
CA ARG A 119 -5.20 3.07 2.73
C ARG A 119 -6.17 1.97 2.31
N PRO A 120 -7.47 2.27 2.13
CA PRO A 120 -8.46 1.29 1.65
C PRO A 120 -8.14 0.79 0.23
N ALA A 121 -8.46 -0.47 -0.05
CA ALA A 121 -8.20 -1.09 -1.35
C ALA A 121 -8.88 -0.34 -2.51
N GLY A 122 -8.26 -0.41 -3.70
CA GLY A 122 -8.79 0.21 -4.92
C GLY A 122 -7.88 1.27 -5.54
N ALA A 123 -8.47 2.14 -6.36
CA ALA A 123 -7.71 3.13 -7.14
C ALA A 123 -6.95 4.15 -6.27
N ALA A 124 -7.51 4.52 -5.11
CA ALA A 124 -6.89 5.44 -4.18
C ALA A 124 -5.59 4.86 -3.58
N ARG A 125 -5.59 3.59 -3.16
CA ARG A 125 -4.38 2.89 -2.70
C ARG A 125 -3.30 2.82 -3.78
N ARG A 126 -3.68 2.51 -5.02
CA ARG A 126 -2.72 2.52 -6.15
C ARG A 126 -2.12 3.91 -6.37
N ARG A 127 -2.93 4.97 -6.36
CA ARG A 127 -2.43 6.35 -6.49
C ARG A 127 -1.47 6.70 -5.35
N ALA A 128 -1.80 6.31 -4.12
CA ALA A 128 -0.95 6.53 -2.95
C ALA A 128 0.39 5.79 -3.06
N PHE A 129 0.40 4.55 -3.55
CA PHE A 129 1.63 3.79 -3.81
C PHE A 129 2.56 4.51 -4.78
N TRP A 130 2.05 4.90 -5.95
CA TRP A 130 2.87 5.56 -6.96
C TRP A 130 3.36 6.93 -6.50
N LEU A 131 2.51 7.70 -5.83
CA LEU A 131 2.89 9.00 -5.28
C LEU A 131 3.97 8.86 -4.21
N ALA A 132 3.79 7.92 -3.27
CA ALA A 132 4.77 7.65 -2.23
C ALA A 132 6.08 7.13 -2.81
N GLY A 133 6.05 6.08 -3.64
CA GLY A 133 7.25 5.51 -4.23
C GLY A 133 8.09 6.53 -4.99
N ILE A 134 7.46 7.37 -5.83
CA ILE A 134 8.17 8.40 -6.59
C ILE A 134 8.72 9.49 -5.68
N LEU A 135 7.90 10.05 -4.78
CA LEU A 135 8.32 11.20 -3.98
C LEU A 135 9.41 10.81 -2.96
N LEU A 136 9.30 9.62 -2.37
CA LEU A 136 10.33 9.09 -1.46
C LEU A 136 11.62 8.77 -2.22
N PHE A 137 11.54 8.22 -3.43
CA PHE A 137 12.71 7.98 -4.27
C PHE A 137 13.45 9.28 -4.60
N LEU A 138 12.72 10.32 -5.00
CA LEU A 138 13.30 11.62 -5.30
C LEU A 138 13.92 12.25 -4.04
N ALA A 139 13.21 12.22 -2.92
CA ALA A 139 13.68 12.77 -1.66
C ALA A 139 14.96 12.08 -1.17
N TRP A 140 14.99 10.74 -1.21
CA TRP A 140 16.15 9.93 -0.83
C TRP A 140 17.38 10.23 -1.70
N ASN A 141 17.21 10.28 -3.02
CA ASN A 141 18.31 10.55 -3.95
C ASN A 141 18.80 12.00 -3.83
N ALA A 142 17.89 12.97 -3.67
CA ALA A 142 18.25 14.36 -3.40
C ALA A 142 19.05 14.47 -2.09
N GLY A 143 18.57 13.80 -1.03
CA GLY A 143 19.29 13.67 0.23
C GLY A 143 20.69 13.11 0.02
N THR A 144 20.82 11.98 -0.68
CA THR A 144 22.11 11.34 -0.96
C THR A 144 23.09 12.29 -1.65
N VAL A 145 22.63 13.03 -2.67
CA VAL A 145 23.47 14.03 -3.35
C VAL A 145 23.90 15.12 -2.37
N LEU A 146 22.98 15.68 -1.58
CA LEU A 146 23.31 16.68 -0.56
C LEU A 146 24.32 16.15 0.46
N GLY A 147 24.16 14.90 0.89
CA GLY A 147 25.07 14.21 1.79
C GLY A 147 26.48 14.02 1.22
N VAL A 148 26.57 13.58 -0.04
CA VAL A 148 27.85 13.44 -0.75
C VAL A 148 28.54 14.80 -0.89
N LEU A 149 27.80 15.84 -1.28
CA LEU A 149 28.33 17.19 -1.41
C LEU A 149 28.80 17.74 -0.06
N ALA A 150 28.01 17.59 1.01
CA ALA A 150 28.36 18.03 2.35
C ALA A 150 29.52 17.23 2.96
N GLY A 151 29.56 15.92 2.72
CA GLY A 151 30.61 15.02 3.19
C GLY A 151 31.98 15.31 2.57
N GLY A 152 32.03 15.89 1.36
CA GLY A 152 33.26 16.38 0.75
C GLY A 152 33.82 17.65 1.39
N VAL A 153 33.02 18.38 2.17
CA VAL A 153 33.41 19.62 2.88
C VAL A 153 33.62 19.37 4.38
N ALA A 154 32.98 18.35 4.92
CA ALA A 154 33.09 17.94 6.31
C ALA A 154 34.46 17.26 6.55
N GLY A 155 35.18 17.67 7.60
CA GLY A 155 36.44 17.04 8.03
C GLY A 155 36.24 15.62 8.56
N ASP A 156 37.08 15.19 9.51
CA ASP A 156 37.04 13.82 10.04
C ASP A 156 35.61 13.40 10.49
N PRO A 157 34.97 12.44 9.79
CA PRO A 157 33.60 12.00 10.06
C PRO A 157 33.41 11.44 11.47
N ALA A 158 34.45 10.84 12.06
CA ALA A 158 34.41 10.33 13.42
C ALA A 158 34.37 11.47 14.46
N ALA A 159 35.03 12.59 14.17
CA ALA A 159 34.98 13.77 15.03
C ALA A 159 33.60 14.46 15.05
N LEU A 160 32.77 14.19 14.03
CA LEU A 160 31.41 14.73 13.92
C LEU A 160 30.35 13.82 14.56
N GLY A 161 30.73 12.66 15.10
CA GLY A 161 29.79 11.71 15.70
C GLY A 161 28.81 11.09 14.69
N LEU A 162 29.18 11.04 13.40
CA LEU A 162 28.34 10.48 12.33
C LEU A 162 28.03 8.99 12.55
N ASP A 163 28.93 8.29 13.22
CA ASP A 163 28.83 6.91 13.69
C ASP A 163 27.69 6.71 14.70
N ALA A 164 27.38 7.70 15.55
CA ALA A 164 26.24 7.67 16.46
C ALA A 164 24.97 8.30 15.87
N ALA A 165 25.11 9.27 14.96
CA ALA A 165 24.00 9.99 14.35
C ALA A 165 23.09 9.07 13.53
N PHE A 166 23.66 8.08 12.83
CA PHE A 166 22.88 7.18 11.99
C PHE A 166 21.95 6.23 12.78
N PRO A 167 22.44 5.45 13.77
CA PRO A 167 21.56 4.66 14.64
C PRO A 167 20.53 5.52 15.38
N ALA A 168 20.91 6.72 15.85
CA ALA A 168 20.01 7.64 16.52
C ALA A 168 18.87 8.12 15.59
N GLY A 169 19.20 8.45 14.33
CA GLY A 169 18.21 8.83 13.31
C GLY A 169 17.22 7.70 13.01
N LEU A 170 17.69 6.45 12.90
CA LEU A 170 16.82 5.28 12.75
C LEU A 170 15.88 5.10 13.94
N ILE A 171 16.38 5.25 15.17
CA ILE A 171 15.57 5.17 16.38
C ILE A 171 14.53 6.30 16.41
N ALA A 172 14.91 7.52 16.05
CA ALA A 172 14.01 8.67 16.00
C ALA A 172 12.86 8.47 15.00
N LEU A 173 13.11 7.78 13.87
CA LEU A 173 12.08 7.41 12.89
C LEU A 173 11.22 6.22 13.32
N LEU A 174 11.78 5.30 14.11
CA LEU A 174 11.06 4.14 14.62
C LEU A 174 10.15 4.49 15.80
N LEU A 175 10.52 5.48 16.61
CA LEU A 175 9.81 5.82 17.86
C LEU A 175 8.31 6.16 17.64
N PRO A 176 7.93 6.96 16.62
CA PRO A 176 6.52 7.29 16.36
C PRO A 176 5.66 6.09 15.94
N THR A 177 6.26 5.00 15.45
CA THR A 177 5.55 3.78 15.02
C THR A 177 5.27 2.83 16.19
N LEU A 178 5.97 2.98 17.34
CA LEU A 178 5.82 2.14 18.53
C LEU A 178 4.73 2.64 19.49
N ARG A 179 3.54 2.98 18.98
CA ARG A 179 2.47 3.61 19.78
C ARG A 179 1.76 2.65 20.72
N ASP A 180 1.52 1.41 20.31
CA ASP A 180 0.80 0.42 21.12
C ASP A 180 1.75 -0.58 21.81
N ARG A 181 1.26 -1.18 22.89
CA ARG A 181 2.06 -2.09 23.72
C ARG A 181 2.41 -3.39 23.01
N GLU A 182 1.58 -3.85 22.07
CA GLU A 182 1.80 -5.11 21.36
C GLU A 182 2.91 -4.94 20.31
N THR A 183 2.81 -3.92 19.46
CA THR A 183 3.84 -3.54 18.49
C THR A 183 5.18 -3.31 19.18
N ARG A 184 5.20 -2.63 20.35
CA ARG A 184 6.43 -2.44 21.11
C ARG A 184 7.03 -3.75 21.63
N ARG A 185 6.20 -4.69 22.11
CA ARG A 185 6.68 -6.01 22.57
C ARG A 185 7.26 -6.82 21.42
N VAL A 186 6.58 -6.84 20.27
CA VAL A 186 7.05 -7.55 19.07
C VAL A 186 8.34 -6.94 18.54
N ALA A 187 8.42 -5.60 18.47
CA ALA A 187 9.62 -4.89 18.05
C ALA A 187 10.79 -5.16 19.01
N LEU A 188 10.57 -5.11 20.33
CA LEU A 188 11.60 -5.40 21.33
C LEU A 188 12.08 -6.85 21.23
N ALA A 189 11.16 -7.81 21.11
CA ALA A 189 11.53 -9.22 20.95
C ALA A 189 12.37 -9.45 19.70
N GLY A 190 11.97 -8.85 18.57
CA GLY A 190 12.75 -8.88 17.33
C GLY A 190 14.13 -8.24 17.48
N ALA A 191 14.21 -7.08 18.15
CA ALA A 191 15.47 -6.39 18.42
C ALA A 191 16.41 -7.23 19.30
N VAL A 192 15.88 -7.85 20.36
CA VAL A 192 16.66 -8.76 21.24
C VAL A 192 17.19 -9.94 20.44
N VAL A 193 16.35 -10.59 19.62
CA VAL A 193 16.78 -11.70 18.76
C VAL A 193 17.88 -11.24 17.80
N ALA A 194 17.70 -10.10 17.13
CA ALA A 194 18.70 -9.57 16.20
C ALA A 194 20.03 -9.30 16.92
N VAL A 195 20.01 -8.59 18.05
CA VAL A 195 21.23 -8.25 18.80
C VAL A 195 21.97 -9.50 19.30
N LEU A 196 21.24 -10.48 19.87
CA LEU A 196 21.85 -11.72 20.37
C LEU A 196 22.44 -12.59 19.25
N THR A 197 21.89 -12.48 18.04
CA THR A 197 22.32 -13.28 16.88
C THR A 197 23.40 -12.61 16.04
N THR A 198 23.55 -11.28 16.12
CA THR A 198 24.59 -10.51 15.42
C THR A 198 26.01 -11.06 15.56
N PRO A 199 26.51 -11.47 16.74
CA PRO A 199 27.89 -11.98 16.83
C PRO A 199 28.07 -13.39 16.26
N LEU A 200 26.97 -14.11 15.99
CA LEU A 200 27.00 -15.52 15.59
C LEU A 200 26.72 -15.74 14.10
N LEU A 201 26.08 -14.78 13.44
CA LEU A 201 25.53 -14.95 12.10
C LEU A 201 26.04 -13.89 11.11
N PRO A 202 26.15 -14.23 9.82
CA PRO A 202 26.52 -13.26 8.78
C PRO A 202 25.56 -12.06 8.73
N ALA A 203 26.07 -10.92 8.27
CA ALA A 203 25.27 -9.71 8.11
C ALA A 203 24.01 -9.98 7.25
N GLY A 204 22.87 -9.43 7.67
CA GLY A 204 21.56 -9.67 7.06
C GLY A 204 20.75 -10.82 7.67
N LEU A 205 21.37 -11.92 8.12
CA LEU A 205 20.66 -13.06 8.74
C LEU A 205 19.92 -12.69 10.04
N PRO A 206 20.54 -11.95 10.99
CA PRO A 206 19.87 -11.56 12.23
C PRO A 206 18.52 -10.88 12.02
N VAL A 207 18.40 -10.05 10.98
CA VAL A 207 17.16 -9.35 10.65
C VAL A 207 16.09 -10.31 10.12
N LEU A 208 16.47 -11.29 9.29
CA LEU A 208 15.53 -12.31 8.82
C LEU A 208 15.04 -13.22 9.95
N LEU A 209 15.92 -13.59 10.88
CA LEU A 209 15.55 -14.36 12.07
C LEU A 209 14.57 -13.58 12.96
N ALA A 210 14.79 -12.28 13.15
CA ALA A 210 13.86 -11.42 13.89
C ALA A 210 12.45 -11.38 13.26
N LEU A 211 12.34 -11.50 11.93
CA LEU A 211 11.06 -11.56 11.22
C LEU A 211 10.37 -12.93 11.27
N ALA A 212 11.11 -14.01 11.59
CA ALA A 212 10.55 -15.36 11.66
C ALA A 212 9.48 -15.50 12.75
N GLY A 213 9.62 -14.79 13.87
CA GLY A 213 8.65 -14.80 14.97
C GLY A 213 7.26 -14.31 14.55
N PRO A 214 7.13 -13.07 14.04
CA PRO A 214 5.87 -12.56 13.48
C PRO A 214 5.32 -13.44 12.35
N ALA A 215 6.18 -13.94 11.46
CA ALA A 215 5.77 -14.81 10.36
C ALA A 215 5.16 -16.13 10.87
N LEU A 216 5.76 -16.77 11.87
CA LEU A 216 5.25 -18.00 12.48
C LEU A 216 3.90 -17.77 13.17
N LEU A 217 3.75 -16.64 13.87
CA LEU A 217 2.48 -16.24 14.48
C LEU A 217 1.40 -16.03 13.42
N ALA A 218 1.70 -15.32 12.33
CA ALA A 218 0.78 -15.11 11.23
C ALA A 218 0.34 -16.44 10.59
N VAL A 219 1.27 -17.36 10.33
CA VAL A 219 0.97 -18.70 9.80
C VAL A 219 0.08 -19.50 10.75
N ARG A 220 0.35 -19.44 12.06
CA ARG A 220 -0.49 -20.10 13.07
C ARG A 220 -1.90 -19.55 13.10
N GLN A 221 -2.07 -18.23 12.99
CA GLN A 221 -3.38 -17.59 12.96
C GLN A 221 -4.16 -17.95 11.69
N LEU A 222 -3.49 -18.02 10.54
CA LEU A 222 -4.11 -18.46 9.27
C LEU A 222 -4.56 -19.91 9.33
N ARG A 223 -3.75 -20.80 9.92
CA ARG A 223 -4.13 -22.21 10.12
C ARG A 223 -5.33 -22.37 11.05
N ARG A 224 -5.46 -21.51 12.08
CA ARG A 224 -6.62 -21.49 12.98
C ARG A 224 -7.90 -20.95 12.33
N ARG A 225 -7.77 -20.13 11.27
CA ARG A 225 -8.90 -19.57 10.50
C ARG A 225 -9.32 -20.45 9.32
N ALA A 226 -8.61 -21.54 9.03
CA ALA A 226 -9.04 -22.48 8.01
C ALA A 226 -10.41 -23.06 8.43
N PRO A 227 -11.46 -22.96 7.59
CA PRO A 227 -12.77 -23.49 7.92
C PRO A 227 -12.64 -24.99 8.19
N VAL A 228 -13.17 -25.45 9.32
CA VAL A 228 -13.47 -26.87 9.49
C VAL A 228 -14.46 -27.20 8.38
N ALA A 229 -14.05 -28.02 7.42
CA ALA A 229 -14.95 -28.52 6.39
C ALA A 229 -16.07 -29.28 7.12
N ASP A 230 -17.29 -28.79 7.02
CA ASP A 230 -18.47 -29.44 7.58
C ASP A 230 -18.69 -30.75 6.80
N PRO A 231 -18.59 -31.94 7.44
CA PRO A 231 -18.77 -33.22 6.76
C PRO A 231 -20.22 -33.46 6.29
N ALA A 232 -21.15 -32.55 6.59
CA ALA A 232 -22.59 -32.73 6.38
C ALA A 232 -23.16 -32.11 5.09
N ALA A 233 -22.34 -31.73 4.10
CA ALA A 233 -22.84 -31.41 2.76
C ALA A 233 -23.00 -32.71 1.94
N GLY A 234 -24.14 -33.38 2.18
CA GLY A 234 -24.50 -34.68 1.66
C GLY A 234 -24.61 -34.81 0.13
N SER A 235 -24.54 -36.07 -0.30
CA SER A 235 -24.51 -36.62 -1.65
C SER A 235 -25.48 -36.00 -2.67
N PRO A 236 -25.12 -36.00 -3.98
CA PRO A 236 -26.04 -35.62 -5.03
C PRO A 236 -27.14 -36.67 -5.17
N VAL A 237 -28.36 -36.31 -4.80
CA VAL A 237 -29.56 -37.10 -5.12
C VAL A 237 -29.83 -36.96 -6.62
N THR A 238 -29.64 -38.05 -7.35
CA THR A 238 -30.12 -38.21 -8.73
C THR A 238 -31.62 -38.52 -8.66
N ALA A 239 -32.45 -37.57 -9.04
CA ALA A 239 -33.90 -37.77 -9.17
C ALA A 239 -34.25 -37.97 -10.65
N GLU A 240 -34.54 -39.22 -10.99
CA GLU A 240 -35.09 -39.69 -12.26
C GLU A 240 -36.56 -39.28 -12.34
N ALA A 241 -36.91 -38.44 -13.32
CA ALA A 241 -38.27 -37.96 -13.52
C ALA A 241 -39.04 -38.93 -14.43
N ALA A 242 -39.83 -39.82 -13.83
CA ALA A 242 -40.91 -40.53 -14.52
C ALA A 242 -42.19 -39.67 -14.45
N ALA A 243 -42.69 -39.26 -15.61
CA ALA A 243 -43.93 -38.49 -15.74
C ALA A 243 -45.14 -39.42 -15.95
N THR A 244 -46.12 -39.35 -15.06
CA THR A 244 -47.49 -39.83 -15.29
C THR A 244 -48.50 -38.94 -14.55
N GLY A 245 -49.37 -38.29 -15.33
CA GLY A 245 -50.83 -38.32 -15.16
C GLY A 245 -51.54 -37.55 -14.03
N GLU A 246 -52.29 -36.53 -14.47
CA GLU A 246 -53.64 -36.10 -14.04
C GLU A 246 -53.90 -35.22 -12.80
N ALA A 247 -54.42 -34.02 -13.13
CA ALA A 247 -55.61 -33.34 -12.61
C ALA A 247 -55.85 -33.16 -11.10
N GLY A 248 -56.01 -31.90 -10.69
CA GLY A 248 -56.73 -31.54 -9.46
C GLY A 248 -56.33 -30.18 -8.91
N ALA A 249 -57.27 -29.23 -8.93
CA ALA A 249 -57.12 -27.90 -8.39
C ALA A 249 -56.80 -27.87 -6.88
N SER A 250 -55.99 -26.91 -6.42
CA SER A 250 -56.28 -25.98 -5.31
C SER A 250 -55.02 -25.23 -4.87
N GLU A 251 -55.26 -24.06 -4.27
CA GLU A 251 -54.36 -22.97 -3.88
C GLU A 251 -53.06 -23.34 -3.15
N ALA A 252 -52.01 -22.54 -3.37
CA ALA A 252 -51.19 -21.99 -2.29
C ALA A 252 -50.26 -20.87 -2.79
N ARG A 253 -50.46 -19.66 -2.25
CA ARG A 253 -49.50 -18.55 -2.31
C ARG A 253 -48.21 -18.94 -1.60
N VAL A 254 -47.06 -18.69 -2.23
CA VAL A 254 -45.78 -18.54 -1.54
C VAL A 254 -45.17 -17.20 -1.91
N THR A 255 -44.97 -16.38 -0.88
CA THR A 255 -44.28 -15.08 -0.88
C THR A 255 -42.80 -15.28 -1.18
N SER A 256 -42.29 -14.72 -2.28
CA SER A 256 -40.85 -14.65 -2.57
C SER A 256 -40.36 -13.23 -2.28
N GLU A 257 -39.64 -13.05 -1.16
CA GLU A 257 -38.71 -11.94 -1.02
C GLU A 257 -37.45 -12.26 -1.84
N ALA A 258 -37.31 -11.55 -2.96
CA ALA A 258 -36.11 -11.56 -3.75
C ALA A 258 -34.99 -10.78 -3.03
N ARG A 259 -33.89 -11.46 -2.68
CA ARG A 259 -32.57 -10.84 -2.54
C ARG A 259 -31.58 -11.57 -3.43
N VAL A 260 -31.31 -10.91 -4.55
CA VAL A 260 -30.31 -11.15 -5.59
C VAL A 260 -29.55 -9.81 -5.60
N THR A 261 -28.22 -9.67 -5.53
CA THR A 261 -27.07 -10.39 -6.10
C THR A 261 -25.80 -9.86 -5.39
N SER A 262 -24.59 -10.43 -5.50
CA SER A 262 -23.89 -10.67 -6.78
C SER A 262 -22.78 -11.70 -6.68
N GLU A 263 -22.85 -12.72 -7.54
CA GLU A 263 -21.90 -12.95 -8.64
C GLU A 263 -22.34 -14.18 -9.43
N ALA A 264 -22.91 -13.97 -10.62
CA ALA A 264 -22.90 -14.98 -11.69
C ALA A 264 -23.16 -14.29 -13.03
N ARG A 265 -22.10 -14.15 -13.83
CA ARG A 265 -22.18 -13.89 -15.27
C ARG A 265 -22.76 -15.12 -15.95
N VAL A 266 -23.79 -14.95 -16.77
CA VAL A 266 -24.07 -15.88 -17.88
C VAL A 266 -24.37 -15.08 -19.14
N THR A 267 -23.58 -15.38 -20.16
CA THR A 267 -23.71 -15.02 -21.57
C THR A 267 -24.90 -15.73 -22.22
N GLY A 268 -25.73 -15.04 -22.98
CA GLY A 268 -26.72 -15.68 -23.87
C GLY A 268 -27.75 -14.69 -24.41
N GLU A 269 -27.79 -14.55 -25.73
CA GLU A 269 -28.73 -13.72 -26.49
C GLU A 269 -30.19 -14.19 -26.35
N ALA A 270 -31.12 -13.25 -26.24
CA ALA A 270 -32.51 -13.48 -26.64
C ALA A 270 -33.13 -12.17 -27.11
N ARG A 271 -33.33 -12.05 -28.42
CA ARG A 271 -34.21 -11.06 -29.06
C ARG A 271 -35.65 -11.29 -28.59
N VAL A 272 -36.36 -10.23 -28.26
CA VAL A 272 -37.83 -10.23 -28.18
C VAL A 272 -38.35 -9.15 -29.10
N ALA A 273 -39.08 -9.60 -30.11
CA ALA A 273 -39.92 -8.81 -31.01
C ALA A 273 -41.28 -8.55 -30.35
N GLY A 274 -41.98 -7.51 -30.81
CA GLY A 274 -43.44 -7.43 -30.70
C GLY A 274 -43.94 -6.26 -29.87
N GLU A 275 -44.30 -5.21 -30.58
CA GLU A 275 -45.05 -4.04 -30.14
C GLU A 275 -46.54 -4.35 -30.02
N ALA A 276 -47.18 -3.90 -28.94
CA ALA A 276 -48.61 -3.57 -28.92
C ALA A 276 -48.93 -2.60 -27.76
N PRO A 277 -49.87 -1.65 -27.94
CA PRO A 277 -49.97 -0.43 -27.15
C PRO A 277 -50.96 -0.54 -25.98
N VAL A 278 -50.72 0.20 -24.89
CA VAL A 278 -51.65 0.33 -23.76
C VAL A 278 -52.37 1.69 -23.84
N PRO A 279 -53.70 1.75 -23.71
CA PRO A 279 -54.50 2.95 -23.91
C PRO A 279 -54.46 3.90 -22.71
N VAL A 280 -54.47 5.21 -23.00
CA VAL A 280 -54.65 6.29 -22.01
C VAL A 280 -56.16 6.57 -21.86
N PRO A 281 -56.73 6.60 -20.63
CA PRO A 281 -58.03 7.21 -20.40
C PRO A 281 -57.89 8.72 -20.20
N ALA A 282 -58.74 9.46 -20.90
CA ALA A 282 -58.90 10.90 -20.83
C ALA A 282 -59.80 11.37 -19.66
N ASP A 283 -59.66 12.66 -19.36
CA ASP A 283 -60.58 13.58 -18.70
C ASP A 283 -60.91 13.45 -17.21
N ILE A 284 -60.37 14.41 -16.43
CA ILE A 284 -61.18 15.39 -15.67
C ILE A 284 -60.47 16.76 -15.70
N ALA A 285 -61.18 17.80 -16.12
CA ALA A 285 -60.84 19.23 -16.03
C ALA A 285 -62.10 20.00 -15.56
N PRO A 286 -62.08 21.33 -15.31
CA PRO A 286 -61.16 22.20 -14.57
C PRO A 286 -61.93 23.21 -13.63
N ALA A 287 -61.23 24.27 -13.18
CA ALA A 287 -61.71 25.58 -12.67
C ALA A 287 -61.82 25.70 -11.11
N ASP A 288 -61.38 26.76 -10.42
CA ASP A 288 -61.36 28.21 -10.70
C ASP A 288 -60.29 28.94 -9.81
N ILE A 289 -59.44 29.83 -10.37
CA ILE A 289 -59.48 31.34 -10.36
C ILE A 289 -59.09 31.98 -9.00
N ALA A 290 -58.21 33.00 -8.85
CA ALA A 290 -57.31 33.76 -9.74
C ALA A 290 -56.42 34.75 -8.88
N PRO A 291 -55.96 35.95 -9.34
CA PRO A 291 -54.53 36.29 -9.42
C PRO A 291 -54.15 37.62 -8.71
N ALA A 292 -52.86 38.01 -8.71
CA ALA A 292 -52.43 39.43 -8.70
C ALA A 292 -50.92 39.60 -8.98
N ASP A 293 -50.63 40.16 -10.16
CA ASP A 293 -49.81 41.35 -10.42
C ASP A 293 -48.28 41.47 -10.15
N MET A 294 -47.61 41.84 -11.26
CA MET A 294 -46.59 42.90 -11.47
C MET A 294 -45.12 42.75 -10.98
N VAL A 295 -44.28 42.31 -11.93
CA VAL A 295 -43.08 42.99 -12.55
C VAL A 295 -42.89 44.48 -12.16
N PRO A 296 -41.65 45.03 -11.94
CA PRO A 296 -40.56 44.97 -12.94
C PRO A 296 -39.10 44.80 -12.47
N ALA A 297 -38.29 44.55 -13.50
CA ALA A 297 -36.84 44.53 -13.55
C ALA A 297 -36.16 45.92 -13.48
N GLY A 298 -34.86 45.88 -13.14
CA GLY A 298 -33.88 46.97 -13.27
C GLY A 298 -33.36 47.44 -11.90
N ARG A 299 -32.10 47.81 -11.69
CA ARG A 299 -30.94 48.10 -12.55
C ARG A 299 -29.76 48.44 -11.60
N LYS A 300 -28.53 48.01 -11.95
CA LYS A 300 -27.18 48.62 -11.73
C LYS A 300 -26.71 49.22 -10.38
N GLU A 301 -25.37 49.20 -10.24
CA GLU A 301 -24.49 50.14 -9.49
C GLU A 301 -24.55 50.01 -7.95
N GLU A 302 -23.55 50.31 -7.12
CA GLU A 302 -22.09 50.49 -7.13
C GLU A 302 -21.73 50.65 -5.63
N SER A 303 -20.51 50.30 -5.22
CA SER A 303 -19.76 50.88 -4.08
C SER A 303 -20.31 50.80 -2.63
N CYS A 304 -19.67 49.97 -1.79
CA CYS A 304 -18.92 50.40 -0.59
C CYS A 304 -18.07 49.22 -0.06
#